data_AF-A0A936G3K6-F1
#
_entry.id   AF-A0A936G3K6-F1
#
_cell.length_a   1.000
_cell.length_b   1.000
_cell.length_c   1.000
_cell.angle_alpha   90.00
_cell.angle_beta   90.00
_cell.angle_gamma   90.00
#
_symmetry.space_group_name_H-M   'P 1'
#
loop_
_entity.id
_entity.type
_entity.pdbx_description
1 polymer ?
#
loop_
_entity_poly.entity_id
_entity_poly.type
_entity_poly.pdbx_seq_one_letter_code
_entity_poly.pdbx_strand_id
1 'polypeptide(L)'
;MTTSKLTPANLGSLMAAATGGATGDIGKARAGEGAESAEGAARTGPAATEKPVAGDPADDAPRVVAIYRAEGGFAGVRDTLTVCADGATALELRPGSEARGTATATQVADLTRLIATREFASAANQYGHNHGIDRTTYVIVAAGKTITIAGAATLPKPVAEAQAILNALMSALR
;
A
#
# COMPACT_ATOMS: atom_id res chain seq x y z
N MET A 1 43.34 -6.45 -29.56
CA MET A 1 42.29 -6.73 -30.57
C MET A 1 41.12 -5.83 -30.23
N THR A 2 40.87 -4.87 -31.10
CA THR A 2 40.04 -3.68 -30.88
C THR A 2 39.01 -3.60 -32.00
N THR A 3 37.73 -3.52 -31.68
CA THR A 3 36.63 -3.17 -32.62
C THR A 3 35.47 -2.65 -31.77
N SER A 4 35.33 -1.33 -31.52
CA SER A 4 34.81 -0.25 -32.37
C SER A 4 33.33 -0.36 -32.77
N LYS A 5 32.52 0.46 -32.08
CA LYS A 5 31.35 1.29 -32.49
C LYS A 5 30.56 0.94 -33.75
N LEU A 6 29.23 0.93 -33.62
CA LEU A 6 28.34 1.49 -34.64
C LEU A 6 27.02 2.02 -34.04
N THR A 7 26.75 3.30 -34.32
CA THR A 7 25.44 3.96 -34.28
C THR A 7 25.26 4.60 -35.66
N PRO A 8 24.04 4.65 -36.20
CA PRO A 8 23.53 5.94 -36.66
C PRO A 8 22.04 6.19 -36.36
N ALA A 9 21.69 7.48 -36.45
CA ALA A 9 20.41 8.13 -36.16
C ALA A 9 19.43 8.16 -37.34
N ASN A 10 18.15 8.42 -37.08
CA ASN A 10 17.24 9.27 -37.88
C ASN A 10 15.95 9.51 -37.06
N LEU A 11 15.59 10.71 -36.59
CA LEU A 11 15.03 11.91 -37.27
C LEU A 11 13.71 11.68 -38.03
N GLY A 12 12.63 12.32 -37.54
CA GLY A 12 11.33 12.43 -38.20
C GLY A 12 10.36 13.30 -37.37
N SER A 13 10.29 14.59 -37.71
CA SER A 13 9.40 15.63 -37.13
C SER A 13 8.01 15.70 -37.81
N LEU A 14 7.15 16.60 -37.26
CA LEU A 14 5.91 17.24 -37.78
C LEU A 14 4.58 16.58 -37.35
N MET A 15 3.47 17.28 -37.07
CA MET A 15 3.08 18.66 -36.70
C MET A 15 1.52 18.68 -36.59
N ALA A 16 0.96 19.77 -36.06
CA ALA A 16 -0.46 20.22 -36.12
C ALA A 16 -1.48 19.52 -35.17
N ALA A 17 -2.11 20.17 -34.18
CA ALA A 17 -2.91 21.42 -34.09
C ALA A 17 -4.42 21.18 -34.21
N ALA A 18 -5.17 21.49 -33.15
CA ALA A 18 -6.56 21.93 -33.21
C ALA A 18 -6.90 22.79 -31.97
N THR A 19 -7.06 24.09 -32.23
CA THR A 19 -7.57 25.16 -31.37
C THR A 19 -9.06 25.41 -31.66
N GLY A 20 -9.79 25.90 -30.65
CA GLY A 20 -11.11 26.55 -30.77
C GLY A 20 -12.25 25.75 -30.12
N GLY A 21 -13.12 26.25 -29.23
CA GLY A 21 -13.40 27.61 -28.76
C GLY A 21 -14.87 28.00 -29.00
N ALA A 22 -15.51 28.56 -27.96
CA ALA A 22 -16.73 29.42 -27.97
C ALA A 22 -18.10 28.74 -28.31
N THR A 23 -19.29 29.13 -27.83
CA THR A 23 -19.84 30.09 -26.83
C THR A 23 -21.38 29.87 -26.81
N GLY A 24 -22.05 30.17 -25.69
CA GLY A 24 -23.51 30.44 -25.61
C GLY A 24 -24.13 29.87 -24.33
N ASP A 25 -24.96 30.53 -23.55
CA ASP A 25 -25.72 31.77 -23.72
C ASP A 25 -26.19 32.23 -22.32
N ILE A 26 -26.23 33.53 -22.08
CA ILE A 26 -26.62 34.16 -20.82
C ILE A 26 -28.05 34.68 -20.96
N GLY A 27 -28.94 34.21 -20.08
CA GLY A 27 -29.90 35.10 -19.43
C GLY A 27 -31.38 34.92 -19.79
N LYS A 28 -32.19 34.68 -18.76
CA LYS A 28 -33.43 35.45 -18.58
C LYS A 28 -33.84 35.52 -17.11
N ALA A 29 -33.75 36.72 -16.57
CA ALA A 29 -34.26 37.11 -15.26
C ALA A 29 -35.80 37.15 -15.25
N ARG A 30 -36.40 36.89 -14.08
CA ARG A 30 -37.72 37.41 -13.71
C ARG A 30 -37.70 37.90 -12.26
N ALA A 31 -38.35 39.04 -12.09
CA ALA A 31 -38.30 39.99 -10.99
C ALA A 31 -39.33 39.73 -9.87
N GLY A 32 -39.21 40.50 -8.79
CA GLY A 32 -40.22 40.72 -7.74
C GLY A 32 -39.56 40.82 -6.35
N GLU A 33 -39.01 41.96 -5.93
CA GLU A 33 -39.64 43.07 -5.19
C GLU A 33 -40.20 42.71 -3.80
N GLY A 34 -39.78 43.47 -2.78
CA GLY A 34 -40.48 43.59 -1.49
C GLY A 34 -39.58 43.53 -0.26
N ALA A 35 -39.11 44.69 0.22
CA ALA A 35 -38.55 44.87 1.55
C ALA A 35 -39.67 45.08 2.57
N GLU A 36 -39.53 44.58 3.81
CA GLU A 36 -40.07 45.24 5.01
C GLU A 36 -39.52 44.62 6.31
N SER A 37 -39.03 45.51 7.18
CA SER A 37 -38.58 45.25 8.56
C SER A 37 -39.76 44.95 9.49
N ALA A 38 -39.58 44.05 10.47
CA ALA A 38 -40.18 44.20 11.80
C ALA A 38 -39.52 43.29 12.84
N GLU A 39 -39.31 43.87 14.02
CA GLU A 39 -38.85 43.33 15.29
C GLU A 39 -39.67 42.13 15.84
N GLY A 40 -38.94 41.22 16.51
CA GLY A 40 -39.22 40.79 17.89
C GLY A 40 -40.39 39.84 18.18
N ALA A 41 -40.08 38.57 18.49
CA ALA A 41 -40.52 37.88 19.71
C ALA A 41 -39.90 36.47 19.83
N ALA A 42 -39.25 36.22 20.95
CA ALA A 42 -38.56 34.98 21.29
C ALA A 42 -39.51 33.79 21.47
N ARG A 43 -39.04 32.59 21.08
CA ARG A 43 -39.33 31.33 21.79
C ARG A 43 -38.07 30.49 21.90
N THR A 44 -37.74 30.18 23.15
CA THR A 44 -36.66 29.32 23.64
C THR A 44 -36.82 27.87 23.19
N GLY A 45 -35.74 27.29 22.66
CA GLY A 45 -35.50 25.86 22.49
C GLY A 45 -34.02 25.54 22.80
N PRO A 46 -33.68 24.36 23.34
CA PRO A 46 -32.41 24.12 24.01
C PRO A 46 -31.22 23.96 23.06
N ALA A 47 -30.05 24.22 23.63
CA ALA A 47 -28.73 24.31 23.01
C ALA A 47 -28.23 23.04 22.29
N ALA A 48 -27.41 23.26 21.27
CA ALA A 48 -26.21 22.45 21.05
C ALA A 48 -25.09 23.34 20.51
N THR A 49 -24.07 23.50 21.35
CA THR A 49 -22.76 24.06 21.05
C THR A 49 -22.13 23.34 19.86
N GLU A 50 -22.01 24.00 18.70
CA GLU A 50 -21.10 23.54 17.64
C GLU A 50 -19.66 23.77 18.12
N LYS A 51 -19.13 22.73 18.74
CA LYS A 51 -17.71 22.56 19.06
C LYS A 51 -16.91 22.66 17.76
N PRO A 52 -15.73 23.30 17.73
CA PRO A 52 -14.90 23.36 16.53
C PRO A 52 -14.57 21.94 16.09
N VAL A 53 -14.85 21.60 14.83
CA VAL A 53 -14.47 20.29 14.27
C VAL A 53 -12.95 20.21 14.31
N ALA A 54 -12.48 19.30 15.14
CA ALA A 54 -11.08 19.00 15.30
C ALA A 54 -10.55 18.33 14.03
N GLY A 55 -9.39 18.79 13.58
CA GLY A 55 -8.27 17.97 13.10
C GLY A 55 -8.56 16.96 12.00
N ASP A 56 -8.07 17.28 10.81
CA ASP A 56 -7.59 16.31 9.82
C ASP A 56 -6.83 15.15 10.50
N PRO A 57 -7.23 13.87 10.34
CA PRO A 57 -6.43 12.75 10.80
C PRO A 57 -5.42 12.38 9.70
N ALA A 58 -4.40 13.19 9.54
CA ALA A 58 -3.16 12.77 8.91
C ALA A 58 -2.17 12.38 10.01
N ASP A 59 -1.61 11.16 9.91
CA ASP A 59 -0.43 10.66 10.64
C ASP A 59 -0.63 10.01 12.04
N ASP A 60 -1.42 8.94 12.16
CA ASP A 60 -1.24 7.94 13.24
C ASP A 60 -1.49 6.49 12.77
N ALA A 61 -1.47 6.25 11.46
CA ALA A 61 -1.49 4.87 10.96
C ALA A 61 -0.12 4.25 11.22
N PRO A 62 -0.02 3.09 11.93
CA PRO A 62 1.25 2.46 12.19
C PRO A 62 1.93 2.14 10.85
N ARG A 63 3.13 2.69 10.66
CA ARG A 63 3.86 2.57 9.39
C ARG A 63 4.21 1.10 9.16
N VAL A 64 3.49 0.43 8.27
CA VAL A 64 3.74 -0.97 7.92
C VAL A 64 5.08 -1.10 7.20
N VAL A 65 5.95 -1.97 7.72
CA VAL A 65 7.25 -2.29 7.13
C VAL A 65 7.09 -3.41 6.09
N ALA A 66 6.35 -4.45 6.45
CA ALA A 66 6.11 -5.59 5.58
C ALA A 66 4.79 -6.29 5.93
N ILE A 67 4.15 -6.84 4.91
CA ILE A 67 3.07 -7.82 5.04
C ILE A 67 3.58 -9.15 4.47
N TYR A 68 3.40 -10.22 5.22
CA TYR A 68 3.82 -11.56 4.84
C TYR A 68 2.65 -12.52 4.88
N ARG A 69 2.36 -13.16 3.74
CA ARG A 69 1.24 -14.10 3.61
C ARG A 69 1.76 -15.50 3.36
N ALA A 70 1.22 -16.46 4.09
CA ALA A 70 1.39 -17.88 3.80
C ALA A 70 0.06 -18.43 3.28
N GLU A 71 0.05 -18.89 2.05
CA GLU A 71 -1.12 -19.41 1.35
C GLU A 71 -0.87 -20.84 0.85
N GLY A 72 -1.76 -21.78 1.12
CA GLY A 72 -1.75 -23.11 0.48
C GLY A 72 -1.47 -24.30 1.41
N GLY A 73 -1.29 -25.47 0.80
CA GLY A 73 -1.33 -26.79 1.45
C GLY A 73 -2.75 -27.37 1.50
N PHE A 74 -2.87 -28.69 1.67
CA PHE A 74 -4.14 -29.45 1.72
C PHE A 74 -5.19 -28.88 2.70
N ALA A 75 -4.74 -28.13 3.72
CA ALA A 75 -5.59 -27.54 4.75
C ALA A 75 -6.10 -26.11 4.44
N GLY A 76 -5.72 -25.51 3.30
CA GLY A 76 -6.18 -24.18 2.92
C GLY A 76 -5.72 -23.07 3.87
N VAL A 77 -4.50 -23.17 4.39
CA VAL A 77 -3.90 -22.18 5.29
C VAL A 77 -3.84 -20.83 4.58
N ARG A 78 -4.31 -19.80 5.28
CA ARG A 78 -4.32 -18.40 4.82
C ARG A 78 -3.98 -17.53 6.01
N ASP A 79 -2.68 -17.34 6.19
CA ASP A 79 -2.16 -16.60 7.33
C ASP A 79 -1.51 -15.32 6.84
N THR A 80 -1.83 -14.20 7.49
CA THR A 80 -1.31 -12.88 7.13
C THR A 80 -0.64 -12.26 8.34
N LEU A 81 0.68 -12.15 8.29
CA LEU A 81 1.49 -11.40 9.24
C LEU A 81 1.65 -9.96 8.75
N THR A 82 1.36 -9.00 9.61
CA THR A 82 1.68 -7.57 9.42
C THR A 82 2.75 -7.19 10.42
N VAL A 83 3.81 -6.54 9.93
CA VAL A 83 4.91 -6.01 10.76
C VAL A 83 4.98 -4.50 10.60
N CYS A 84 4.87 -3.79 11.72
CA CYS A 84 4.91 -2.34 11.78
C CYS A 84 6.31 -1.82 12.21
N ALA A 85 6.61 -0.56 11.90
CA ALA A 85 7.91 0.05 12.15
C ALA A 85 8.21 0.29 13.64
N ASP A 86 7.18 0.35 14.47
CA ASP A 86 7.25 0.37 15.93
C ASP A 86 7.53 -1.01 16.54
N GLY A 87 7.57 -2.06 15.71
CA GLY A 87 7.74 -3.45 16.12
C GLY A 87 6.45 -4.17 16.48
N ALA A 88 5.29 -3.52 16.37
CA ALA A 88 4.02 -4.22 16.53
C ALA A 88 3.85 -5.27 15.41
N THR A 89 3.41 -6.46 15.78
CA THR A 89 3.10 -7.55 14.85
C THR A 89 1.71 -8.10 15.08
N ALA A 90 0.99 -8.34 13.99
CA ALA A 90 -0.33 -8.95 14.01
C ALA A 90 -0.37 -10.09 13.00
N LEU A 91 -0.77 -11.28 13.44
CA LEU A 91 -0.95 -12.47 12.64
C LEU A 91 -2.42 -12.81 12.58
N GLU A 92 -3.02 -12.64 11.41
CA GLU A 92 -4.38 -13.08 11.11
C GLU A 92 -4.31 -14.55 10.64
N LEU A 93 -4.97 -15.43 11.38
CA LEU A 93 -5.10 -16.87 11.13
C LEU A 93 -6.52 -17.17 10.66
N ARG A 94 -6.67 -18.06 9.68
CA ARG A 94 -7.99 -18.51 9.25
C ARG A 94 -8.48 -19.70 10.13
N PRO A 95 -9.78 -19.73 10.56
CA PRO A 95 -10.84 -18.76 10.29
C PRO A 95 -11.08 -17.81 11.47
N GLY A 96 -10.45 -16.63 11.42
CA GLY A 96 -10.83 -15.47 12.24
C GLY A 96 -10.12 -15.32 13.58
N SER A 97 -9.03 -16.05 13.79
CA SER A 97 -8.17 -15.87 14.97
C SER A 97 -7.11 -14.83 14.66
N GLU A 98 -6.83 -13.93 15.60
CA GLU A 98 -5.74 -12.96 15.50
C GLU A 98 -4.78 -13.18 16.67
N ALA A 99 -3.49 -13.31 16.36
CA ALA A 99 -2.42 -13.31 17.35
C ALA A 99 -1.63 -12.00 17.23
N ARG A 100 -1.29 -11.39 18.36
CA ARG A 100 -0.47 -10.18 18.42
C ARG A 100 0.81 -10.47 19.15
N GLY A 101 1.87 -9.77 18.75
CA GLY A 101 3.10 -9.74 19.51
C GLY A 101 3.99 -8.60 19.08
N THR A 102 5.25 -8.68 19.46
CA THR A 102 6.23 -7.63 19.22
C THR A 102 7.47 -8.23 18.59
N ALA A 103 7.86 -7.73 17.42
CA ALA A 103 9.16 -8.00 16.84
C ALA A 103 10.23 -7.23 17.61
N THR A 104 11.39 -7.84 17.79
CA THR A 104 12.54 -7.15 18.41
C THR A 104 13.00 -5.99 17.53
N ALA A 105 13.55 -4.94 18.14
CA ALA A 105 14.08 -3.79 17.41
C ALA A 105 15.13 -4.21 16.36
N THR A 106 15.94 -5.22 16.66
CA THR A 106 16.91 -5.81 15.73
C THR A 106 16.23 -6.42 14.50
N GLN A 107 15.16 -7.22 14.69
CA GLN A 107 14.43 -7.82 13.57
C GLN A 107 13.79 -6.76 12.67
N VAL A 108 13.20 -5.70 13.26
CA VAL A 108 12.60 -4.60 12.49
C VAL A 108 13.67 -3.80 11.74
N ALA A 109 14.79 -3.51 12.39
CA ALA A 109 15.91 -2.79 11.78
C ALA A 109 16.53 -3.58 10.62
N ASP A 110 16.78 -4.88 10.81
CA ASP A 110 17.30 -5.76 9.77
C ASP A 110 16.31 -5.92 8.61
N LEU A 111 15.04 -6.15 8.91
CA LEU A 111 14.00 -6.22 7.89
C LEU A 111 13.95 -4.92 7.08
N THR A 112 13.90 -3.76 7.74
CA THR A 112 13.90 -2.45 7.08
C THR A 112 15.15 -2.25 6.22
N ARG A 113 16.33 -2.62 6.73
CA ARG A 113 17.61 -2.52 6.01
C ARG A 113 17.60 -3.39 4.75
N LEU A 114 17.12 -4.63 4.85
CA LEU A 114 17.09 -5.59 3.73
C LEU A 114 16.16 -5.13 2.61
N ILE A 115 14.95 -4.68 2.97
CA ILE A 115 13.95 -4.21 2.00
C ILE A 115 14.43 -2.94 1.29
N ALA A 116 15.18 -2.08 1.98
CA ALA A 116 15.74 -0.85 1.41
C ALA A 116 16.92 -1.09 0.44
N THR A 117 17.44 -2.33 0.33
CA THR A 117 18.55 -2.62 -0.59
C THR A 117 18.13 -2.55 -2.06
N ARG A 118 19.06 -2.13 -2.92
CA ARG A 118 18.85 -2.16 -4.38
C ARG A 118 18.60 -3.58 -4.90
N GLU A 119 19.25 -4.57 -4.30
CA GLU A 119 19.08 -5.97 -4.64
C GLU A 119 17.63 -6.43 -4.42
N PHE A 120 17.03 -6.09 -3.26
CA PHE A 120 15.61 -6.37 -3.00
C PHE A 120 14.69 -5.63 -3.99
N ALA A 121 14.96 -4.35 -4.28
CA ALA A 121 14.20 -3.60 -5.26
C ALA A 121 14.26 -4.24 -6.67
N SER A 122 15.44 -4.74 -7.05
CA SER A 122 15.70 -5.42 -8.33
C SER A 122 15.26 -6.89 -8.40
N ALA A 123 14.85 -7.48 -7.28
CA ALA A 123 14.41 -8.87 -7.21
C ALA A 123 13.25 -9.13 -8.21
N ALA A 124 13.14 -10.35 -8.72
CA ALA A 124 11.95 -10.75 -9.46
C ALA A 124 10.71 -10.69 -8.55
N ASN A 125 9.53 -10.46 -9.15
CA ASN A 125 8.27 -10.47 -8.43
C ASN A 125 7.78 -11.90 -8.14
N GLN A 126 8.39 -12.91 -8.76
CA GLN A 126 8.01 -14.30 -8.59
C GLN A 126 9.24 -15.21 -8.59
N TYR A 127 9.24 -16.16 -7.66
CA TYR A 127 10.26 -17.20 -7.51
C TYR A 127 9.61 -18.57 -7.36
N GLY A 128 10.24 -19.57 -7.98
CA GLY A 128 9.78 -20.95 -7.97
C GLY A 128 8.70 -21.22 -9.00
N HIS A 129 8.24 -22.48 -9.02
CA HIS A 129 7.23 -22.96 -9.96
C HIS A 129 5.93 -23.27 -9.23
N ASN A 130 4.84 -22.64 -9.66
CA ASN A 130 3.47 -22.86 -9.18
C ASN A 130 2.86 -24.21 -9.66
N HIS A 131 3.67 -25.13 -10.18
CA HIS A 131 3.17 -26.41 -10.69
C HIS A 131 3.12 -27.44 -9.56
N GLY A 132 1.91 -27.79 -9.11
CA GLY A 132 1.63 -28.83 -8.10
C GLY A 132 0.49 -28.44 -7.16
N ILE A 133 -0.39 -29.39 -6.84
CA ILE A 133 -1.62 -29.17 -6.04
C ILE A 133 -1.31 -28.83 -4.56
N ASP A 134 -0.09 -29.11 -4.08
CA ASP A 134 0.23 -29.13 -2.64
C ASP A 134 1.26 -28.12 -2.15
N ARG A 135 1.57 -27.08 -2.93
CA ARG A 135 2.64 -26.14 -2.52
C ARG A 135 2.10 -24.97 -1.70
N THR A 136 2.76 -24.71 -0.58
CA THR A 136 2.67 -23.44 0.12
C THR A 136 3.36 -22.36 -0.70
N THR A 137 2.63 -21.27 -0.90
CA THR A 137 3.06 -20.03 -1.52
C THR A 137 3.23 -18.99 -0.43
N TYR A 138 4.34 -18.28 -0.48
CA TYR A 138 4.62 -17.17 0.42
C TYR A 138 4.60 -15.86 -0.37
N VAL A 139 3.98 -14.83 0.17
CA VAL A 139 3.91 -13.51 -0.47
C VAL A 139 4.48 -12.47 0.48
N ILE A 140 5.51 -11.76 0.04
CA ILE A 140 6.11 -10.62 0.75
C ILE A 140 5.64 -9.34 0.06
N VAL A 141 4.95 -8.46 0.77
CA VAL A 141 4.59 -7.12 0.32
C VAL A 141 5.37 -6.11 1.14
N ALA A 142 6.34 -5.44 0.51
CA ALA A 142 7.22 -4.47 1.19
C ALA A 142 7.78 -3.45 0.19
N ALA A 143 8.00 -2.22 0.63
CA ALA A 143 8.51 -1.11 -0.21
C ALA A 143 7.79 -0.95 -1.58
N GLY A 144 6.47 -1.13 -1.60
CA GLY A 144 5.66 -1.03 -2.83
C GLY A 144 5.83 -2.20 -3.80
N LYS A 145 6.54 -3.26 -3.40
CA LYS A 145 6.78 -4.46 -4.20
C LYS A 145 6.08 -5.66 -3.59
N THR A 146 5.56 -6.52 -4.46
CA THR A 146 5.03 -7.84 -4.10
C THR A 146 5.93 -8.92 -4.69
N ILE A 147 6.48 -9.78 -3.83
CA ILE A 147 7.30 -10.92 -4.20
C ILE A 147 6.56 -12.19 -3.80
N THR A 148 6.25 -13.04 -4.78
CA THR A 148 5.65 -14.36 -4.59
C THR A 148 6.72 -15.44 -4.65
N ILE A 149 6.73 -16.35 -3.67
CA ILE A 149 7.71 -17.43 -3.54
C ILE A 149 6.94 -18.74 -3.42
N ALA A 150 7.07 -19.62 -4.41
CA ALA A 150 6.38 -20.90 -4.43
C ALA A 150 7.34 -22.08 -4.34
N GLY A 151 7.14 -22.94 -3.33
CA GLY A 151 7.98 -24.12 -3.12
C GLY A 151 9.46 -23.80 -2.88
N ALA A 152 10.34 -24.76 -3.20
CA ALA A 152 11.78 -24.56 -3.13
C ALA A 152 12.25 -23.68 -4.31
N ALA A 153 12.71 -22.47 -4.01
CA ALA A 153 13.20 -21.52 -4.99
C ALA A 153 14.56 -20.95 -4.58
N THR A 154 15.42 -20.66 -5.57
CA THR A 154 16.66 -19.92 -5.34
C THR A 154 16.33 -18.43 -5.24
N LEU A 155 16.56 -17.84 -4.07
CA LEU A 155 16.25 -16.44 -3.78
C LEU A 155 17.53 -15.62 -3.68
N PRO A 156 17.52 -14.34 -4.11
CA PRO A 156 18.58 -13.41 -3.76
C PRO A 156 18.73 -13.32 -2.24
N LYS A 157 19.97 -13.19 -1.77
CA LYS A 157 20.31 -13.11 -0.34
C LYS A 157 19.38 -12.18 0.47
N PRO A 158 19.10 -10.93 0.06
CA PRO A 158 18.24 -10.06 0.86
C PRO A 158 16.77 -10.51 0.93
N VAL A 159 16.26 -11.15 -0.13
CA VAL A 159 14.89 -11.72 -0.13
C VAL A 159 14.83 -12.93 0.78
N ALA A 160 15.84 -13.80 0.72
CA ALA A 160 15.94 -14.98 1.57
C ALA A 160 16.05 -14.61 3.07
N GLU A 161 16.89 -13.63 3.41
CA GLU A 161 17.05 -13.15 4.78
C GLU A 161 15.77 -12.48 5.29
N ALA A 162 15.11 -11.64 4.47
CA ALA A 162 13.83 -11.04 4.83
C ALA A 162 12.75 -12.12 5.06
N GLN A 163 12.68 -13.12 4.19
CA GLN A 163 11.75 -14.24 4.35
C GLN A 163 12.02 -15.04 5.63
N ALA A 164 13.29 -15.27 5.98
CA ALA A 164 13.65 -15.99 7.21
C ALA A 164 13.18 -15.25 8.47
N ILE A 165 13.36 -13.92 8.52
CA ILE A 165 12.86 -13.08 9.63
C ILE A 165 11.34 -13.17 9.72
N LEU A 166 10.63 -13.02 8.59
CA LEU A 166 9.18 -13.04 8.55
C LEU A 166 8.59 -14.41 8.91
N ASN A 167 9.22 -15.51 8.48
CA ASN A 167 8.86 -16.86 8.89
C ASN A 167 9.04 -17.05 10.40
N ALA A 168 10.16 -16.60 10.96
CA ALA A 168 10.40 -16.71 12.40
C ALA A 168 9.35 -15.96 13.22
N LEU A 169 8.97 -14.74 12.79
CA LEU A 169 7.92 -13.95 13.44
C LEU A 169 6.55 -14.63 13.32
N MET A 170 6.19 -15.13 12.14
CA MET A 170 4.93 -15.84 11.93
C MET A 170 4.87 -17.11 12.79
N SER A 171 5.95 -17.89 12.86
CA SER A 171 6.04 -19.09 13.70
C SER A 171 5.99 -18.80 15.19
N ALA A 172 6.51 -17.66 15.65
CA ALA A 172 6.47 -17.28 17.07
C ALA A 172 5.05 -16.87 17.55
N LEU A 173 4.16 -16.53 16.63
CA LEU A 173 2.79 -16.07 16.91
C LEU A 173 1.71 -17.15 16.70
N ARG A 174 2.06 -18.26 16.06
CA ARG A 174 1.18 -19.43 15.90
C ARG A 174 1.21 -20.33 17.13
#